data_AF-A0A836EXS1-F1
#
_entry.id   AF-A0A836EXS1-F1
#
_cell.length_a   1.000
_cell.length_b   1.000
_cell.length_c   1.000
_cell.angle_alpha   90.00
_cell.angle_beta   90.00
_cell.angle_gamma   90.00
#
_symmetry.space_group_name_H-M   'P 1'
#
loop_
_entity.id
_entity.type
_entity.pdbx_description
1 polymer ?
#
loop_
_entity_poly.entity_id
_entity_poly.type
_entity_poly.pdbx_seq_one_letter_code
_entity_poly.pdbx_strand_id
1 'polypeptide(L)'
;MSHAKRTRAKSDDLSSEKKLKRSNSNDVDYMTQIQTNLRIKNVDIKEHTSTISEPVPDKKAKEDTSEHVISTRSTFISDRLLSIEQELCTKLQDITFPSSIQYIYNPLEYASETHAMYVHKYCTGIKKILFVGMNPGPWGMSQTGVPFGEINMVRDWLKISGPVGKPSKEHPDRKVIGFQCTRSEVSGLRLWSLFRELCGNPENFFQNAYMHNYCPLAFMDGKARNITPAGDGQKILHAACDKSLIDIIQLLKVEIVIGIGNYAEKRAQTAVQTGGLSVQVMVLRHPSPRAVGNQNWNEIAKQRLNELELLKYFDNASITAV
;
A
#
# COMPACT_ATOMS: atom_id res chain seq x y z
N MET A 1 40.01 -27.64 -49.80
CA MET A 1 40.52 -29.01 -49.54
C MET A 1 41.27 -28.95 -48.22
N SER A 2 41.10 -29.78 -47.18
CA SER A 2 40.25 -30.94 -46.87
C SER A 2 40.23 -31.08 -45.33
N HIS A 3 39.16 -31.70 -44.81
CA HIS A 3 38.84 -31.93 -43.40
C HIS A 3 39.91 -32.64 -42.54
N ALA A 4 39.86 -32.39 -41.21
CA ALA A 4 39.84 -33.47 -40.22
C ALA A 4 39.18 -33.04 -38.89
N LYS A 5 38.19 -33.84 -38.48
CA LYS A 5 37.49 -33.83 -37.18
C LYS A 5 38.41 -34.35 -36.06
N ARG A 6 38.18 -33.92 -34.81
CA ARG A 6 38.47 -34.73 -33.63
C ARG A 6 37.37 -34.61 -32.57
N THR A 7 37.26 -35.70 -31.83
CA THR A 7 36.06 -36.27 -31.24
C THR A 7 35.99 -36.06 -29.72
N ARG A 8 34.73 -35.99 -29.26
CA ARG A 8 34.13 -36.18 -27.92
C ARG A 8 34.96 -36.92 -26.85
N ALA A 9 34.88 -36.43 -25.61
CA ALA A 9 34.99 -37.24 -24.40
C ALA A 9 33.78 -36.97 -23.48
N LYS A 10 33.15 -38.06 -23.01
CA LYS A 10 32.16 -38.11 -21.93
C LYS A 10 32.89 -38.37 -20.61
N SER A 11 32.41 -37.78 -19.52
CA SER A 11 32.44 -38.29 -18.14
C SER A 11 31.68 -37.27 -17.26
N ASP A 12 31.24 -37.55 -16.06
CA ASP A 12 30.47 -38.67 -15.53
C ASP A 12 29.63 -38.07 -14.41
N ASP A 13 28.51 -38.70 -14.14
CA ASP A 13 27.48 -38.33 -13.18
C ASP A 13 28.00 -38.51 -11.73
N LEU A 14 27.92 -37.47 -10.90
CA LEU A 14 28.01 -37.58 -9.44
C LEU A 14 27.09 -36.57 -8.76
N SER A 15 25.94 -37.09 -8.36
CA SER A 15 24.96 -36.52 -7.44
C SER A 15 25.59 -36.05 -6.13
N SER A 16 25.25 -34.84 -5.68
CA SER A 16 25.27 -34.49 -4.25
C SER A 16 24.04 -33.67 -3.88
N GLU A 17 23.00 -34.39 -3.45
CA GLU A 17 21.84 -33.82 -2.78
C GLU A 17 22.28 -33.18 -1.45
N LYS A 18 22.42 -31.86 -1.41
CA LYS A 18 22.39 -31.11 -0.16
C LYS A 18 20.95 -30.78 0.18
N LYS A 19 20.35 -31.59 1.06
CA LYS A 19 19.10 -31.28 1.76
C LYS A 19 19.21 -29.92 2.44
N LEU A 20 18.54 -28.91 1.86
CA LEU A 20 18.35 -27.62 2.50
C LEU A 20 17.33 -27.81 3.63
N LYS A 21 17.78 -27.64 4.87
CA LYS A 21 16.90 -27.63 6.05
C LYS A 21 15.84 -26.55 5.86
N ARG A 22 14.57 -26.95 5.79
CA ARG A 22 13.41 -26.06 5.98
C ARG A 22 13.59 -25.37 7.34
N SER A 23 13.85 -24.08 7.32
CA SER A 23 13.67 -23.23 8.50
C SER A 23 12.17 -23.13 8.74
N ASN A 24 11.71 -23.56 9.92
CA ASN A 24 10.38 -23.27 10.41
C ASN A 24 10.20 -21.75 10.43
N SER A 25 9.39 -21.20 9.52
CA SER A 25 8.84 -19.88 9.71
C SER A 25 7.85 -19.99 10.86
N ASN A 26 8.07 -19.18 11.90
CA ASN A 26 7.03 -18.90 12.86
C ASN A 26 5.98 -18.05 12.13
N ASP A 27 5.05 -18.72 11.46
CA ASP A 27 3.84 -18.10 10.91
C ASP A 27 2.93 -17.73 12.09
N VAL A 28 3.28 -16.63 12.77
CA VAL A 28 2.33 -15.91 13.61
C VAL A 28 1.49 -15.09 12.65
N ASP A 29 0.20 -15.44 12.58
CA ASP A 29 -0.79 -14.80 11.73
C ASP A 29 -0.74 -13.26 11.85
N TYR A 30 -0.44 -12.62 10.72
CA TYR A 30 -0.34 -11.17 10.55
C TYR A 30 -1.55 -10.42 11.11
N MET A 31 -2.75 -10.97 10.93
CA MET A 31 -3.98 -10.39 11.47
C MET A 31 -4.03 -10.51 13.00
N THR A 32 -3.54 -11.63 13.55
CA THR A 32 -3.40 -11.81 14.99
C THR A 32 -2.42 -10.79 15.57
N GLN A 33 -1.31 -10.46 14.90
CA GLN A 33 -0.35 -9.47 15.38
C GLN A 33 -0.91 -8.04 15.35
N ILE A 34 -1.63 -7.66 14.29
CA ILE A 34 -2.33 -6.37 14.18
C ILE A 34 -3.43 -6.25 15.24
N GLN A 35 -4.30 -7.27 15.36
CA GLN A 35 -5.39 -7.30 16.35
C GLN A 35 -4.86 -7.24 17.78
N THR A 36 -3.73 -7.90 18.07
CA THR A 36 -3.09 -7.90 19.38
C THR A 36 -2.50 -6.53 19.72
N ASN A 37 -1.76 -5.92 18.79
CA ASN A 37 -1.12 -4.61 19.01
C ASN A 37 -2.14 -3.46 19.14
N LEU A 38 -3.27 -3.53 18.42
CA LEU A 38 -4.35 -2.54 18.51
C LEU A 38 -5.21 -2.71 19.78
N ARG A 39 -5.44 -3.94 20.24
CA ARG A 39 -6.16 -4.20 21.51
C ARG A 39 -5.43 -3.62 22.71
N ILE A 40 -4.10 -3.72 22.75
CA ILE A 40 -3.29 -3.20 23.87
C ILE A 40 -3.40 -1.68 23.98
N LYS A 41 -3.49 -0.95 22.86
CA LYS A 41 -3.62 0.52 22.86
C LYS A 41 -5.01 1.03 23.27
N ASN A 42 -6.06 0.20 23.18
CA ASN A 42 -7.45 0.60 23.48
C ASN A 42 -7.91 0.35 24.94
N VAL A 43 -7.06 -0.18 25.83
CA VAL A 43 -7.44 -0.52 27.21
C VAL A 43 -7.24 0.63 28.21
N ASP A 44 -6.59 1.74 27.83
CA ASP A 44 -6.38 2.88 28.73
C ASP A 44 -7.41 4.00 28.52
N ILE A 45 -8.69 3.73 28.83
CA ILE A 45 -9.66 4.77 29.19
C ILE A 45 -10.45 4.28 30.41
N LYS A 46 -10.07 4.74 31.60
CA LYS A 46 -10.85 4.56 32.83
C LYS A 46 -11.95 5.62 32.87
N GLU A 47 -13.18 5.24 32.62
CA GLU A 47 -14.36 6.03 33.02
C GLU A 47 -14.66 5.80 34.51
N HIS A 48 -14.62 6.90 35.26
CA HIS A 48 -15.17 7.01 36.60
C HIS A 48 -16.67 7.30 36.50
N THR A 49 -17.51 6.43 37.05
CA THR A 49 -18.88 6.84 37.42
C THR A 49 -19.28 6.22 38.75
N SER A 50 -19.76 7.09 39.62
CA SER A 50 -20.15 6.89 41.01
C SER A 50 -21.64 6.59 41.17
N THR A 51 -21.92 5.87 42.27
CA THR A 51 -23.11 5.91 43.17
C THR A 51 -24.42 5.17 42.86
N ILE A 52 -24.72 4.19 43.76
CA ILE A 52 -25.97 3.92 44.54
C ILE A 52 -27.15 3.29 43.73
N SER A 53 -27.87 2.22 44.12
CA SER A 53 -28.34 1.66 45.42
C SER A 53 -28.77 0.18 45.32
N GLU A 54 -28.93 -0.42 46.51
CA GLU A 54 -29.19 -1.78 46.99
C GLU A 54 -30.41 -2.63 46.50
N PRO A 55 -30.52 -3.93 46.93
CA PRO A 55 -31.08 -5.06 46.16
C PRO A 55 -32.43 -5.61 46.71
N VAL A 56 -32.99 -6.66 46.06
CA VAL A 56 -33.76 -7.79 46.66
C VAL A 56 -34.12 -8.84 45.58
N PRO A 57 -34.33 -10.14 45.92
CA PRO A 57 -33.94 -11.27 45.07
C PRO A 57 -35.09 -12.14 44.53
N ASP A 58 -34.67 -13.13 43.72
CA ASP A 58 -35.22 -14.50 43.64
C ASP A 58 -36.28 -14.78 42.55
N LYS A 59 -35.88 -15.47 41.47
CA LYS A 59 -36.31 -16.86 41.16
C LYS A 59 -36.00 -17.33 39.74
N LYS A 60 -35.56 -18.59 39.71
CA LYS A 60 -35.75 -19.64 38.69
C LYS A 60 -34.93 -19.61 37.41
N ALA A 61 -33.98 -20.54 37.42
CA ALA A 61 -33.40 -21.27 36.30
C ALA A 61 -34.34 -21.44 35.08
N LYS A 62 -33.82 -21.03 33.94
CA LYS A 62 -34.03 -21.72 32.66
C LYS A 62 -32.66 -21.88 32.02
N GLU A 63 -32.33 -23.13 31.72
CA GLU A 63 -31.25 -23.51 30.81
C GLU A 63 -31.47 -22.76 29.50
N ASP A 64 -30.50 -21.93 29.14
CA ASP A 64 -30.43 -21.34 27.81
C ASP A 64 -29.28 -22.03 27.08
N THR A 65 -29.67 -22.77 26.05
CA THR A 65 -28.80 -23.41 25.09
C THR A 65 -27.86 -22.37 24.51
N SER A 66 -26.56 -22.60 24.67
CA SER A 66 -25.46 -21.86 24.04
C SER A 66 -25.57 -21.96 22.52
N GLU A 67 -26.44 -21.17 21.91
CA GLU A 67 -26.28 -20.77 20.53
C GLU A 67 -25.07 -19.84 20.47
N HIS A 68 -23.98 -20.41 19.93
CA HIS A 68 -22.84 -19.65 19.44
C HIS A 68 -23.35 -18.61 18.44
N VAL A 69 -23.69 -17.42 18.94
CA VAL A 69 -23.79 -16.20 18.16
C VAL A 69 -22.36 -15.90 17.71
N ILE A 70 -21.95 -16.50 16.61
CA ILE A 70 -20.87 -15.97 15.78
C ILE A 70 -21.42 -14.64 15.29
N SER A 71 -21.19 -13.61 16.11
CA SER A 71 -21.32 -12.22 15.74
C SER A 71 -20.49 -12.06 14.48
N THR A 72 -21.17 -12.00 13.33
CA THR A 72 -20.63 -11.50 12.08
C THR A 72 -20.23 -10.05 12.34
N ARG A 73 -19.05 -9.88 12.93
CA ARG A 73 -18.40 -8.58 13.06
C ARG A 73 -18.38 -8.00 11.66
N SER A 74 -19.09 -6.89 11.49
CA SER A 74 -18.87 -6.02 10.34
C SER A 74 -17.38 -5.72 10.31
N THR A 75 -16.65 -6.31 9.37
CA THR A 75 -15.23 -6.02 9.19
C THR A 75 -15.14 -4.61 8.61
N PHE A 76 -14.35 -3.75 9.24
CA PHE A 76 -14.22 -2.38 8.78
C PHE A 76 -13.68 -2.38 7.34
N ILE A 77 -14.05 -1.39 6.53
CA ILE A 77 -13.54 -1.26 5.16
C ILE A 77 -11.99 -1.26 5.13
N SER A 78 -11.36 -0.66 6.14
CA SER A 78 -9.92 -0.67 6.33
C SER A 78 -9.35 -2.08 6.52
N ASP A 79 -9.98 -2.93 7.34
CA ASP A 79 -9.56 -4.34 7.52
C ASP A 79 -9.64 -5.11 6.20
N ARG A 80 -10.70 -4.87 5.43
CA ARG A 80 -10.90 -5.52 4.13
C ARG A 80 -9.87 -5.05 3.10
N LEU A 81 -9.49 -3.78 3.12
CA LEU A 81 -8.43 -3.26 2.24
C LEU A 81 -7.08 -3.90 2.59
N LEU A 82 -6.73 -3.97 3.88
CA LEU A 82 -5.51 -4.65 4.35
C LEU A 82 -5.51 -6.14 3.96
N SER A 83 -6.67 -6.81 4.00
CA SER A 83 -6.79 -8.20 3.54
C SER A 83 -6.50 -8.34 2.04
N ILE A 84 -7.02 -7.44 1.20
CA ILE A 84 -6.72 -7.44 -0.25
C ILE A 84 -5.22 -7.23 -0.49
N GLU A 85 -4.60 -6.30 0.23
CA GLU A 85 -3.16 -6.04 0.14
C GLU A 85 -2.32 -7.24 0.61
N GLN A 86 -2.75 -7.95 1.65
CA GLN A 86 -2.10 -9.17 2.12
C GLN A 86 -2.20 -10.31 1.09
N GLU A 87 -3.38 -10.49 0.47
CA GLU A 87 -3.56 -11.44 -0.62
C GLU A 87 -2.67 -11.11 -1.82
N LEU A 88 -2.54 -9.81 -2.15
CA LEU A 88 -1.60 -9.36 -3.17
C LEU A 88 -0.17 -9.74 -2.78
N CYS A 89 0.30 -9.36 -1.58
CA CYS A 89 1.66 -9.68 -1.13
C CYS A 89 1.96 -11.17 -1.22
N THR A 90 1.03 -12.02 -0.78
CA THR A 90 1.15 -13.48 -0.86
C THR A 90 1.35 -13.95 -2.31
N LYS A 91 0.54 -13.45 -3.26
CA LYS A 91 0.69 -13.79 -4.70
C LYS A 91 2.00 -13.29 -5.28
N LEU A 92 2.53 -12.17 -4.81
CA LEU A 92 3.77 -11.59 -5.33
C LEU A 92 5.02 -12.33 -4.84
N GLN A 93 4.95 -13.02 -3.71
CA GLN A 93 6.08 -13.82 -3.18
C GLN A 93 6.45 -15.00 -4.09
N ASP A 94 5.48 -15.54 -4.83
CA ASP A 94 5.70 -16.68 -5.73
C ASP A 94 6.31 -16.29 -7.09
N ILE A 95 6.49 -14.98 -7.34
CA ILE A 95 6.98 -14.51 -8.64
C ILE A 95 8.51 -14.60 -8.70
N THR A 96 9.00 -15.35 -9.69
CA THR A 96 10.42 -15.32 -10.06
C THR A 96 10.71 -14.14 -10.97
N PHE A 97 11.59 -13.24 -10.52
CA PHE A 97 12.04 -12.09 -11.29
C PHE A 97 13.38 -12.36 -12.01
N PRO A 98 13.65 -11.69 -13.14
CA PRO A 98 14.94 -11.79 -13.82
C PRO A 98 16.12 -11.43 -12.91
N SER A 99 17.29 -12.03 -13.14
CA SER A 99 18.51 -11.80 -12.36
C SER A 99 19.05 -10.37 -12.38
N SER A 100 18.55 -9.53 -13.32
CA SER A 100 18.83 -8.10 -13.33
C SER A 100 18.24 -7.37 -12.12
N ILE A 101 17.17 -7.91 -11.53
CA ILE A 101 16.57 -7.45 -10.27
C ILE A 101 17.27 -8.20 -9.13
N GLN A 102 18.08 -7.48 -8.36
CA GLN A 102 18.89 -8.08 -7.28
C GLN A 102 18.36 -7.79 -5.87
N TYR A 103 17.50 -6.78 -5.75
CA TYR A 103 16.86 -6.35 -4.51
C TYR A 103 15.38 -6.04 -4.77
N ILE A 104 14.52 -6.57 -3.92
CA ILE A 104 13.06 -6.38 -3.96
C ILE A 104 12.63 -5.98 -2.57
N TYR A 105 12.01 -4.81 -2.45
CA TYR A 105 11.51 -4.31 -1.18
C TYR A 105 9.98 -4.35 -1.19
N ASN A 106 9.38 -4.95 -0.16
CA ASN A 106 7.94 -4.90 0.10
C ASN A 106 7.64 -4.10 1.39
N PRO A 107 7.41 -2.78 1.32
CA PRO A 107 7.05 -1.97 2.48
C PRO A 107 5.75 -2.40 3.16
N LEU A 108 4.86 -3.12 2.48
CA LEU A 108 3.65 -3.65 3.14
C LEU A 108 3.98 -4.76 4.15
N GLU A 109 5.16 -5.38 4.07
CA GLU A 109 5.64 -6.34 5.07
C GLU A 109 6.44 -5.63 6.18
N TYR A 110 7.56 -5.00 5.82
CA TYR A 110 8.48 -4.45 6.84
C TYR A 110 8.02 -3.11 7.43
N ALA A 111 7.13 -2.37 6.78
CA ALA A 111 6.50 -1.16 7.31
C ALA A 111 4.99 -1.35 7.55
N SER A 112 4.58 -2.59 7.81
CA SER A 112 3.18 -2.99 8.01
C SER A 112 2.47 -2.20 9.10
N GLU A 113 3.11 -1.94 10.25
CA GLU A 113 2.47 -1.18 11.34
C GLU A 113 2.10 0.24 10.90
N THR A 114 3.03 0.96 10.29
CA THR A 114 2.80 2.35 9.86
C THR A 114 1.85 2.41 8.65
N HIS A 115 1.89 1.39 7.79
CA HIS A 115 0.92 1.23 6.73
C HIS A 115 -0.50 0.95 7.27
N ALA A 116 -0.66 0.04 8.22
CA ALA A 116 -1.96 -0.22 8.86
C ALA A 116 -2.51 1.01 9.57
N MET A 117 -1.65 1.80 10.23
CA MET A 117 -2.04 3.10 10.80
C MET A 117 -2.62 4.04 9.74
N TYR A 118 -1.99 4.12 8.56
CA TYR A 118 -2.51 4.89 7.42
C TYR A 118 -3.89 4.41 6.97
N VAL A 119 -4.02 3.10 6.75
CA VAL A 119 -5.26 2.50 6.24
C VAL A 119 -6.39 2.63 7.27
N HIS A 120 -6.18 2.30 8.53
CA HIS A 120 -7.22 2.43 9.56
C HIS A 120 -7.65 3.88 9.78
N LYS A 121 -6.72 4.83 9.73
CA LYS A 121 -7.04 6.23 9.95
C LYS A 121 -7.83 6.84 8.79
N TYR A 122 -7.48 6.50 7.56
CA TYR A 122 -7.95 7.23 6.38
C TYR A 122 -8.85 6.44 5.43
N CYS A 123 -8.92 5.11 5.56
CA CYS A 123 -9.79 4.22 4.77
C CYS A 123 -11.00 3.74 5.57
N THR A 124 -11.73 4.66 6.20
CA THR A 124 -12.86 4.36 7.10
C THR A 124 -14.22 4.26 6.40
N GLY A 125 -14.28 4.44 5.08
CA GLY A 125 -15.52 4.52 4.31
C GLY A 125 -15.28 4.40 2.81
N ILE A 126 -16.37 4.53 2.04
CA ILE A 126 -16.32 4.61 0.58
C ILE A 126 -15.53 5.85 0.14
N LYS A 127 -14.91 5.79 -1.04
CA LYS A 127 -14.07 6.84 -1.60
C LYS A 127 -14.47 7.07 -3.04
N LYS A 128 -14.93 8.29 -3.35
CA LYS A 128 -15.35 8.65 -4.72
C LYS A 128 -14.17 8.63 -5.69
N ILE A 129 -13.01 9.10 -5.22
CA ILE A 129 -11.78 9.26 -6.02
C ILE A 129 -10.67 8.37 -5.48
N LEU A 130 -10.00 7.60 -6.35
CA LEU A 130 -8.79 6.85 -6.01
C LEU A 130 -7.60 7.39 -6.81
N PHE A 131 -6.62 7.97 -6.12
CA PHE A 131 -5.34 8.31 -6.71
C PHE A 131 -4.41 7.10 -6.67
N VAL A 132 -3.83 6.75 -7.82
CA VAL A 132 -3.00 5.55 -7.98
C VAL A 132 -1.62 5.94 -8.48
N GLY A 133 -0.59 5.73 -7.65
CA GLY A 133 0.81 5.77 -8.05
C GLY A 133 1.29 4.46 -8.66
N MET A 134 2.50 4.45 -9.21
CA MET A 134 3.08 3.24 -9.81
C MET A 134 3.53 2.23 -8.75
N ASN A 135 4.54 2.61 -7.95
CA ASN A 135 5.15 1.77 -6.94
C ASN A 135 5.97 2.63 -5.93
N PRO A 136 6.46 2.06 -4.81
CA PRO A 136 7.20 2.81 -3.80
C PRO A 136 8.46 3.47 -4.35
N GLY A 137 8.65 4.75 -4.02
CA GLY A 137 9.95 5.39 -4.13
C GLY A 137 10.86 5.07 -2.92
N PRO A 138 12.18 5.21 -3.08
CA PRO A 138 13.16 4.73 -2.09
C PRO A 138 13.22 5.58 -0.81
N TRP A 139 12.74 6.82 -0.85
CA TRP A 139 12.82 7.78 0.26
C TRP A 139 11.45 8.19 0.81
N GLY A 140 10.37 7.69 0.20
CA GLY A 140 9.00 7.88 0.64
C GLY A 140 8.41 6.58 1.19
N MET A 141 7.54 5.93 0.41
CA MET A 141 6.83 4.73 0.86
C MET A 141 7.76 3.58 1.30
N SER A 142 8.96 3.43 0.71
CA SER A 142 9.92 2.42 1.18
C SER A 142 10.49 2.69 2.57
N GLN A 143 10.28 3.89 3.12
CA GLN A 143 10.71 4.27 4.47
C GLN A 143 9.52 4.37 5.43
N THR A 144 8.31 4.65 4.94
CA THR A 144 7.15 4.99 5.80
C THR A 144 5.99 4.01 5.71
N GLY A 145 5.94 3.17 4.67
CA GLY A 145 4.76 2.37 4.36
C GLY A 145 3.61 3.17 3.73
N VAL A 146 3.68 4.49 3.64
CA VAL A 146 2.59 5.34 3.11
C VAL A 146 2.82 5.67 1.63
N PRO A 147 1.82 5.53 0.74
CA PRO A 147 1.95 5.94 -0.67
C PRO A 147 2.41 7.39 -0.81
N PHE A 148 3.39 7.62 -1.70
CA PHE A 148 4.04 8.94 -1.84
C PHE A 148 4.56 9.50 -0.49
N GLY A 149 4.89 8.63 0.46
CA GLY A 149 5.03 8.97 1.87
C GLY A 149 6.34 9.63 2.23
N GLU A 150 6.54 10.87 1.79
CA GLU A 150 7.64 11.71 2.24
C GLU A 150 7.60 11.92 3.77
N ILE A 151 8.76 11.81 4.42
CA ILE A 151 8.89 11.66 5.87
C ILE A 151 8.13 12.74 6.66
N ASN A 152 8.36 14.02 6.33
CA ASN A 152 7.75 15.12 7.07
C ASN A 152 6.25 15.22 6.76
N MET A 153 5.84 15.00 5.52
CA MET A 153 4.40 14.99 5.19
C MET A 153 3.65 13.86 5.91
N VAL A 154 4.25 12.67 6.02
CA VAL A 154 3.65 11.54 6.73
C VAL A 154 3.59 11.80 8.24
N ARG A 155 4.71 12.24 8.85
CA ARG A 155 4.78 12.49 10.29
C ARG A 155 3.96 13.71 10.72
N ASP A 156 4.14 14.84 10.04
CA ASP A 156 3.68 16.13 10.53
C ASP A 156 2.31 16.52 10.00
N TRP A 157 1.92 16.06 8.81
CA TRP A 157 0.60 16.36 8.24
C TRP A 157 -0.37 15.17 8.36
N LEU A 158 0.01 13.98 7.89
CA LEU A 158 -0.82 12.78 8.02
C LEU A 158 -0.86 12.22 9.47
N LYS A 159 0.05 12.69 10.34
CA LYS A 159 0.19 12.23 11.74
C LYS A 159 0.31 10.72 11.86
N ILE A 160 1.16 10.13 11.03
CA ILE A 160 1.51 8.71 11.06
C ILE A 160 3.00 8.60 11.36
N SER A 161 3.34 7.85 12.40
CA SER A 161 4.72 7.51 12.76
C SER A 161 4.70 6.23 13.58
N GLY A 162 5.78 5.46 13.50
CA GLY A 162 5.86 4.17 14.17
C GLY A 162 7.12 3.41 13.79
N PRO A 163 7.31 2.21 14.34
CA PRO A 163 8.44 1.37 14.00
C PRO A 163 8.35 0.92 12.54
N VAL A 164 9.51 0.83 11.90
CA VAL A 164 9.68 0.31 10.54
C VAL A 164 10.82 -0.70 10.60
N GLY A 165 10.53 -1.92 10.16
CA GLY A 165 11.49 -3.01 10.04
C GLY A 165 12.40 -2.84 8.82
N LYS A 166 12.93 -3.96 8.34
CA LYS A 166 13.86 -4.00 7.21
C LYS A 166 13.44 -5.07 6.20
N PRO A 167 13.72 -4.87 4.90
CA PRO A 167 13.57 -5.94 3.92
C PRO A 167 14.62 -7.02 4.19
N SER A 168 14.36 -8.25 3.72
CA SER A 168 15.23 -9.42 3.94
C SER A 168 16.66 -9.24 3.39
N LYS A 169 16.80 -8.47 2.30
CA LYS A 169 18.07 -8.13 1.68
C LYS A 169 18.10 -6.63 1.34
N GLU A 170 18.91 -5.87 2.05
CA GLU A 170 19.08 -4.42 1.81
C GLU A 170 20.25 -4.12 0.88
N HIS A 171 20.06 -3.17 -0.03
CA HIS A 171 21.17 -2.56 -0.77
C HIS A 171 21.83 -1.46 0.09
N PRO A 172 23.18 -1.39 0.17
CA PRO A 172 23.90 -0.41 0.99
C PRO A 172 23.49 1.06 0.77
N ASP A 173 23.28 1.46 -0.49
CA ASP A 173 22.83 2.82 -0.87
C ASP A 173 21.32 3.08 -0.73
N ARG A 174 20.54 2.09 -0.27
CA ARG A 174 19.07 2.15 -0.14
C ARG A 174 18.63 1.49 1.15
N LYS A 175 19.30 1.84 2.25
CA LYS A 175 18.90 1.36 3.59
C LYS A 175 17.52 1.87 3.95
N VAL A 176 16.74 1.01 4.58
CA VAL A 176 15.49 1.37 5.25
C VAL A 176 15.85 1.73 6.68
N ILE A 177 15.69 3.01 6.99
CA ILE A 177 15.93 3.59 8.33
C ILE A 177 14.69 4.29 8.86
N GLY A 178 13.52 3.96 8.30
CA GLY A 178 12.24 4.43 8.79
C GLY A 178 12.11 5.95 8.79
N PHE A 179 11.45 6.46 9.83
CA PHE A 179 11.27 7.89 10.07
C PHE A 179 12.56 8.65 10.45
N GLN A 180 13.71 7.95 10.61
CA GLN A 180 15.02 8.59 10.74
C GLN A 180 15.65 8.93 9.38
N CYS A 181 15.01 8.60 8.26
CA CYS A 181 15.46 9.00 6.94
C CYS A 181 15.50 10.53 6.81
N THR A 182 16.69 11.07 6.53
CA THR A 182 16.90 12.52 6.34
C THR A 182 16.69 12.97 4.89
N ARG A 183 16.49 12.02 3.97
CA ARG A 183 16.23 12.32 2.56
C ARG A 183 14.75 12.58 2.35
N SER A 184 14.44 13.66 1.67
CA SER A 184 13.08 13.96 1.21
C SER A 184 12.80 13.34 -0.16
N GLU A 185 11.66 12.66 -0.29
CA GLU A 185 11.15 12.22 -1.57
C GLU A 185 10.36 13.34 -2.25
N VAL A 186 11.00 14.04 -3.19
CA VAL A 186 10.42 15.22 -3.89
C VAL A 186 9.04 14.93 -4.51
N SER A 187 8.84 13.73 -5.06
CA SER A 187 7.54 13.32 -5.61
C SER A 187 6.44 13.37 -4.56
N GLY A 188 6.70 12.78 -3.39
CA GLY A 188 5.76 12.76 -2.27
C GLY A 188 5.56 14.12 -1.64
N LEU A 189 6.64 14.88 -1.46
CA LEU A 189 6.57 16.25 -0.95
C LEU A 189 5.65 17.11 -1.80
N ARG A 190 5.82 17.10 -3.13
CA ARG A 190 5.00 17.89 -4.06
C ARG A 190 3.52 17.49 -3.99
N LEU A 191 3.24 16.20 -4.08
CA LEU A 191 1.87 15.67 -4.11
C LEU A 191 1.12 15.97 -2.81
N TRP A 192 1.70 15.63 -1.66
CA TRP A 192 1.05 15.89 -0.38
C TRP A 192 1.02 17.38 -0.03
N SER A 193 2.01 18.19 -0.44
CA SER A 193 1.97 19.64 -0.23
C SER A 193 0.81 20.29 -0.99
N LEU A 194 0.51 19.83 -2.21
CA LEU A 194 -0.66 20.30 -2.98
C LEU A 194 -1.95 20.03 -2.20
N PHE A 195 -2.15 18.81 -1.71
CA PHE A 195 -3.38 18.50 -0.95
C PHE A 195 -3.41 19.13 0.43
N ARG A 196 -2.27 19.39 1.07
CA ARG A 196 -2.22 20.22 2.28
C ARG A 196 -2.67 21.66 2.01
N GLU A 197 -2.22 22.25 0.89
CA GLU A 197 -2.65 23.59 0.49
C GLU A 197 -4.15 23.65 0.20
N LEU A 198 -4.67 22.70 -0.57
CA LEU A 198 -6.08 22.66 -0.95
C LEU A 198 -7.00 22.36 0.24
N CYS A 199 -6.66 21.32 1.01
CA CYS A 199 -7.55 20.72 1.99
C CYS A 199 -7.31 21.21 3.43
N GLY A 200 -6.20 21.88 3.72
CA GLY A 200 -5.77 22.24 5.08
C GLY A 200 -5.44 21.01 5.93
N ASN A 201 -6.47 20.30 6.41
CA ASN A 201 -6.38 19.06 7.17
C ASN A 201 -6.43 17.83 6.25
N PRO A 202 -5.78 16.71 6.62
CA PRO A 202 -5.81 15.50 5.81
C PRO A 202 -7.21 14.88 5.73
N GLU A 203 -8.04 14.98 6.78
CA GLU A 203 -9.41 14.45 6.81
C GLU A 203 -10.26 14.98 5.65
N ASN A 204 -10.06 16.24 5.26
CA ASN A 204 -10.75 16.88 4.13
C ASN A 204 -10.39 16.21 2.78
N PHE A 205 -9.12 15.81 2.58
CA PHE A 205 -8.74 15.01 1.41
C PHE A 205 -9.39 13.62 1.45
N PHE A 206 -9.29 12.97 2.62
CA PHE A 206 -9.74 11.59 2.78
C PHE A 206 -11.26 11.43 2.86
N GLN A 207 -12.02 12.52 3.01
CA GLN A 207 -13.48 12.48 2.93
C GLN A 207 -13.96 11.92 1.58
N ASN A 208 -13.33 12.36 0.48
CA ASN A 208 -13.72 12.00 -0.88
C ASN A 208 -12.72 11.09 -1.59
N ALA A 209 -11.45 11.13 -1.19
CA ALA A 209 -10.37 10.50 -1.92
C ALA A 209 -9.52 9.53 -1.09
N TYR A 210 -8.77 8.67 -1.77
CA TYR A 210 -7.74 7.84 -1.16
C TYR A 210 -6.51 7.74 -2.05
N MET A 211 -5.33 7.60 -1.45
CA MET A 211 -4.05 7.46 -2.15
C MET A 211 -3.54 6.03 -2.01
N HIS A 212 -3.20 5.40 -3.13
CA HIS A 212 -2.72 4.01 -3.19
C HIS A 212 -1.64 3.85 -4.26
N ASN A 213 -0.84 2.78 -4.19
CA ASN A 213 0.12 2.41 -5.23
C ASN A 213 -0.35 1.14 -5.93
N TYR A 214 -0.33 1.13 -7.26
CA TYR A 214 -0.71 -0.04 -8.06
C TYR A 214 0.10 -1.29 -7.72
N CYS A 215 1.43 -1.15 -7.58
CA CYS A 215 2.32 -2.23 -7.18
C CYS A 215 3.00 -1.87 -5.85
N PRO A 216 2.99 -2.76 -4.84
CA PRO A 216 3.63 -2.48 -3.56
C PRO A 216 5.14 -2.69 -3.58
N LEU A 217 5.71 -3.28 -4.64
CA LEU A 217 7.13 -3.64 -4.67
C LEU A 217 8.02 -2.56 -5.28
N ALA A 218 9.18 -2.33 -4.67
CA ALA A 218 10.28 -1.59 -5.27
C ALA A 218 11.38 -2.54 -5.75
N PHE A 219 11.79 -2.42 -7.01
CA PHE A 219 12.77 -3.31 -7.65
C PHE A 219 14.06 -2.55 -7.97
N MET A 220 15.21 -3.13 -7.63
CA MET A 220 16.50 -2.50 -7.84
C MET A 220 17.55 -3.49 -8.36
N ASP A 221 18.48 -2.97 -9.15
CA ASP A 221 19.69 -3.71 -9.55
C ASP A 221 20.80 -3.64 -8.50
N GLY A 222 21.94 -4.26 -8.82
CA GLY A 222 23.15 -4.24 -8.01
C GLY A 222 23.80 -2.87 -7.79
N LYS A 223 23.28 -1.80 -8.43
CA LYS A 223 23.75 -0.42 -8.28
C LYS A 223 22.64 0.50 -7.71
N ALA A 224 21.62 -0.08 -7.07
CA ALA A 224 20.47 0.63 -6.52
C ALA A 224 19.68 1.48 -7.53
N ARG A 225 19.77 1.17 -8.83
CA ARG A 225 18.95 1.81 -9.86
C ARG A 225 17.58 1.13 -9.86
N ASN A 226 16.53 1.95 -9.90
CA ASN A 226 15.16 1.43 -10.00
C ASN A 226 14.99 0.69 -11.33
N ILE A 227 14.47 -0.53 -11.27
CA ILE A 227 14.16 -1.34 -12.45
C ILE A 227 12.65 -1.51 -12.55
N THR A 228 12.12 -1.43 -13.76
CA THR A 228 10.77 -1.93 -14.05
C THR A 228 10.90 -3.40 -14.47
N PRO A 229 10.19 -4.35 -13.83
CA PRO A 229 10.23 -5.76 -14.21
C PRO A 229 9.87 -5.95 -15.69
N ALA A 230 10.45 -6.98 -16.32
CA ALA A 230 10.19 -7.38 -17.71
C ALA A 230 10.02 -8.91 -17.81
N GLY A 231 9.49 -9.39 -18.94
CA GLY A 231 9.28 -10.82 -19.19
C GLY A 231 8.05 -11.40 -18.48
N ASP A 232 8.03 -12.71 -18.26
CA ASP A 232 6.83 -13.40 -17.73
C ASP A 232 6.51 -13.01 -16.28
N GLY A 233 7.53 -12.76 -15.45
CA GLY A 233 7.33 -12.21 -14.11
C GLY A 233 6.60 -10.87 -14.10
N GLN A 234 6.79 -10.03 -15.14
CA GLN A 234 6.03 -8.79 -15.30
C GLN A 234 4.55 -9.07 -15.57
N LYS A 235 4.22 -10.04 -16.42
CA LYS A 235 2.82 -10.38 -16.74
C LYS A 235 2.08 -10.90 -15.51
N ILE A 236 2.73 -11.76 -14.72
CA ILE A 236 2.15 -12.32 -13.49
C ILE A 236 1.96 -11.20 -12.45
N LEU A 237 2.97 -10.34 -12.27
CA LEU A 237 2.89 -9.15 -11.40
C LEU A 237 1.72 -8.27 -11.81
N HIS A 238 1.57 -8.02 -13.11
CA HIS A 238 0.51 -7.20 -13.68
C HIS A 238 -0.87 -7.78 -13.43
N ALA A 239 -1.07 -9.08 -13.66
CA ALA A 239 -2.34 -9.74 -13.39
C ALA A 239 -2.71 -9.68 -11.88
N ALA A 240 -1.73 -9.90 -11.00
CA ALA A 240 -1.96 -9.84 -9.55
C ALA A 240 -2.33 -8.42 -9.08
N CYS A 241 -1.57 -7.41 -9.51
CA CYS A 241 -1.84 -6.02 -9.16
C CYS A 241 -3.15 -5.50 -9.79
N ASP A 242 -3.50 -5.88 -11.03
CA ASP A 242 -4.79 -5.53 -11.63
C ASP A 242 -5.96 -6.09 -10.83
N LYS A 243 -5.88 -7.37 -10.45
CA LYS A 243 -6.93 -8.00 -9.62
C LYS A 243 -7.08 -7.27 -8.29
N SER A 244 -5.98 -6.96 -7.61
CA SER A 244 -6.01 -6.20 -6.36
C SER A 244 -6.62 -4.81 -6.55
N LEU A 245 -6.28 -4.10 -7.64
CA LEU A 245 -6.84 -2.78 -7.92
C LEU A 245 -8.34 -2.84 -8.20
N ILE A 246 -8.81 -3.86 -8.95
CA ILE A 246 -10.26 -4.11 -9.17
C ILE A 246 -10.97 -4.29 -7.82
N ASP A 247 -10.43 -5.13 -6.94
CA ASP A 247 -11.02 -5.42 -5.63
C ASP A 247 -11.10 -4.16 -4.76
N ILE A 248 -10.06 -3.32 -4.77
CA ILE A 248 -10.03 -2.04 -4.05
C ILE A 248 -11.05 -1.06 -4.63
N ILE A 249 -11.14 -0.92 -5.95
CA ILE A 249 -12.12 -0.04 -6.61
C ILE A 249 -13.55 -0.44 -6.22
N GLN A 250 -13.85 -1.74 -6.23
CA GLN A 250 -15.16 -2.26 -5.84
C GLN A 250 -15.44 -2.07 -4.34
N LEU A 251 -14.46 -2.39 -3.48
CA LEU A 251 -14.57 -2.22 -2.02
C LEU A 251 -14.90 -0.79 -1.65
N LEU A 252 -14.20 0.17 -2.26
CA LEU A 252 -14.32 1.59 -1.96
C LEU A 252 -15.44 2.28 -2.73
N LYS A 253 -16.12 1.59 -3.66
CA LYS A 253 -17.13 2.14 -4.57
C LYS A 253 -16.62 3.39 -5.32
N VAL A 254 -15.40 3.28 -5.84
CA VAL A 254 -14.74 4.38 -6.56
C VAL A 254 -15.48 4.68 -7.86
N GLU A 255 -15.69 5.96 -8.14
CA GLU A 255 -16.28 6.44 -9.41
C GLU A 255 -15.20 6.97 -10.36
N ILE A 256 -14.08 7.47 -9.81
CA ILE A 256 -13.00 8.10 -10.57
C ILE A 256 -11.65 7.56 -10.08
N VAL A 257 -10.86 7.00 -10.99
CA VAL A 257 -9.45 6.65 -10.73
C VAL A 257 -8.56 7.68 -11.42
N ILE A 258 -7.59 8.21 -10.68
CA ILE A 258 -6.60 9.16 -11.18
C ILE A 258 -5.22 8.52 -11.12
N GLY A 259 -4.71 8.14 -12.29
CA GLY A 259 -3.33 7.69 -12.42
C GLY A 259 -2.36 8.85 -12.21
N ILE A 260 -1.44 8.72 -11.26
CA ILE A 260 -0.32 9.66 -11.11
C ILE A 260 0.77 9.23 -12.09
N GLY A 261 0.68 9.78 -13.30
CA GLY A 261 1.52 9.45 -14.46
C GLY A 261 0.94 8.35 -15.35
N ASN A 262 1.37 8.38 -16.62
CA ASN A 262 0.81 7.56 -17.71
C ASN A 262 0.92 6.06 -17.47
N TYR A 263 1.90 5.59 -16.68
CA TYR A 263 1.99 4.17 -16.35
C TYR A 263 0.81 3.73 -15.48
N ALA A 264 0.56 4.45 -14.38
CA ALA A 264 -0.53 4.13 -13.45
C ALA A 264 -1.90 4.31 -14.13
N GLU A 265 -2.06 5.35 -14.97
CA GLU A 265 -3.25 5.54 -15.80
C GLU A 265 -3.53 4.31 -16.68
N LYS A 266 -2.54 3.85 -17.46
CA LYS A 266 -2.72 2.68 -18.35
C LYS A 266 -3.06 1.40 -17.59
N ARG A 267 -2.44 1.19 -16.43
CA ARG A 267 -2.76 0.04 -15.55
C ARG A 267 -4.17 0.15 -14.99
N ALA A 268 -4.58 1.33 -14.53
CA ALA A 268 -5.96 1.58 -14.10
C ALA A 268 -6.99 1.36 -15.22
N GLN A 269 -6.72 1.84 -16.44
CA GLN A 269 -7.56 1.58 -17.61
C GLN A 269 -7.72 0.09 -17.89
N THR A 270 -6.61 -0.65 -17.84
CA THR A 270 -6.61 -2.12 -18.03
C THR A 270 -7.45 -2.78 -16.94
N ALA A 271 -7.21 -2.47 -15.66
CA ALA A 271 -7.94 -3.04 -14.54
C ALA A 271 -9.46 -2.75 -14.62
N VAL A 272 -9.84 -1.50 -14.92
CA VAL A 272 -11.25 -1.09 -15.09
C VAL A 272 -11.91 -1.85 -16.23
N GLN A 273 -11.24 -1.96 -17.39
CA GLN A 273 -11.77 -2.68 -18.54
C GLN A 273 -11.91 -4.19 -18.26
N THR A 274 -10.88 -4.82 -17.67
CA THR A 274 -10.88 -6.24 -17.32
C THR A 274 -11.93 -6.56 -16.25
N GLY A 275 -12.14 -5.67 -15.29
CA GLY A 275 -13.16 -5.82 -14.25
C GLY A 275 -14.58 -5.47 -14.69
N GLY A 276 -14.78 -4.98 -15.91
CA GLY A 276 -16.10 -4.54 -16.39
C GLY A 276 -16.68 -3.38 -15.56
N LEU A 277 -15.82 -2.51 -15.03
CA LEU A 277 -16.22 -1.47 -14.08
C LEU A 277 -16.66 -0.20 -14.81
N SER A 278 -17.75 0.42 -14.36
CA SER A 278 -18.20 1.74 -14.85
C SER A 278 -17.52 2.86 -14.07
N VAL A 279 -16.20 3.00 -14.28
CA VAL A 279 -15.32 3.94 -13.54
C VAL A 279 -14.56 4.80 -14.52
N GLN A 280 -14.51 6.11 -14.28
CA GLN A 280 -13.74 7.03 -15.11
C GLN A 280 -12.26 6.93 -14.76
N VAL A 281 -11.39 6.82 -15.77
CA VAL A 281 -9.94 6.85 -15.56
C VAL A 281 -9.36 8.12 -16.15
N MET A 282 -8.68 8.89 -15.30
CA MET A 282 -8.04 10.15 -15.62
C MET A 282 -6.55 10.10 -15.25
N VAL A 283 -5.80 11.13 -15.65
CA VAL A 283 -4.37 11.23 -15.38
C VAL A 283 -3.98 12.60 -14.85
N LEU A 284 -3.13 12.59 -13.82
CA LEU A 284 -2.31 13.72 -13.42
C LEU A 284 -0.87 13.46 -13.81
N ARG A 285 -0.16 14.52 -14.22
CA ARG A 285 1.28 14.44 -14.47
C ARG A 285 1.99 13.93 -13.22
N HIS A 286 2.98 13.05 -13.37
CA HIS A 286 3.75 12.56 -12.22
C HIS A 286 4.63 13.67 -11.60
N PRO A 287 4.74 13.78 -10.26
CA PRO A 287 5.44 14.87 -9.57
C PRO A 287 6.98 14.81 -9.60
N SER A 288 7.56 13.71 -10.07
CA SER A 288 9.02 13.49 -10.10
C SER A 288 9.80 14.65 -10.76
N PRO A 289 10.89 15.11 -10.15
CA PRO A 289 11.75 16.17 -10.72
C PRO A 289 12.57 15.66 -11.92
N ARG A 290 12.61 14.34 -12.15
CA ARG A 290 13.32 13.76 -13.31
C ARG A 290 12.56 13.94 -14.63
N ALA A 291 11.29 14.31 -14.57
CA ALA A 291 10.53 14.65 -15.76
C ALA A 291 11.02 16.00 -16.31
N VAL A 292 11.36 16.03 -17.59
CA VAL A 292 11.83 17.25 -18.28
C VAL A 292 10.74 18.33 -18.18
N GLY A 293 11.13 19.56 -17.82
CA GLY A 293 10.19 20.69 -17.72
C GLY A 293 9.14 20.55 -16.60
N ASN A 294 9.49 19.94 -15.47
CA ASN A 294 8.57 19.69 -14.35
C ASN A 294 8.90 20.54 -13.10
N GLN A 295 9.25 21.82 -13.28
CA GLN A 295 9.58 22.72 -12.17
C GLN A 295 8.34 23.26 -11.47
N ASN A 296 7.28 23.62 -12.21
CA ASN A 296 6.03 24.20 -11.68
C ASN A 296 4.93 23.14 -11.53
N TRP A 297 5.26 21.96 -10.99
CA TRP A 297 4.33 20.83 -10.98
C TRP A 297 3.04 21.12 -10.18
N ASN A 298 3.12 21.81 -9.04
CA ASN A 298 1.94 22.08 -8.20
C ASN A 298 0.88 22.90 -8.96
N GLU A 299 1.28 24.00 -9.61
CA GLU A 299 0.38 24.84 -10.41
C GLU A 299 -0.27 24.05 -11.56
N ILE A 300 0.54 23.27 -12.30
CA ILE A 300 0.04 22.43 -13.40
C ILE A 300 -0.96 21.39 -12.89
N ALA A 301 -0.68 20.76 -11.75
CA ALA A 301 -1.56 19.77 -11.14
C ALA A 301 -2.87 20.40 -10.66
N LYS A 302 -2.81 21.58 -10.02
CA LYS A 302 -3.99 22.34 -9.56
C LYS A 302 -4.87 22.78 -10.73
N GLN A 303 -4.26 23.34 -11.78
CA GLN A 303 -4.97 23.68 -13.01
C GLN A 303 -5.62 22.43 -13.63
N ARG A 304 -4.89 21.31 -13.70
CA ARG A 304 -5.44 20.07 -14.25
C ARG A 304 -6.61 19.53 -13.43
N LEU A 305 -6.53 19.58 -12.10
CA LEU A 305 -7.66 19.21 -11.23
C LEU A 305 -8.88 20.13 -11.47
N ASN A 306 -8.66 21.42 -11.77
CA ASN A 306 -9.74 22.34 -12.12
C ASN A 306 -10.38 21.99 -13.47
N GLU A 307 -9.58 21.74 -14.50
CA GLU A 307 -10.04 21.33 -15.84
C GLU A 307 -10.84 20.02 -15.81
N LEU A 308 -10.51 19.12 -14.89
CA LEU A 308 -11.23 17.86 -14.66
C LEU A 308 -12.46 18.03 -13.73
N GLU A 309 -12.75 19.26 -13.28
CA GLU A 309 -13.82 19.60 -12.34
C GLU A 309 -13.73 18.85 -10.99
N LEU A 310 -12.52 18.55 -10.54
CA LEU A 310 -12.26 17.78 -9.32
C LEU A 310 -11.89 18.64 -8.11
N LEU A 311 -11.54 19.92 -8.29
CA LEU A 311 -11.18 20.80 -7.16
C LEU A 311 -12.30 20.93 -6.13
N LYS A 312 -13.58 20.81 -6.55
CA LYS A 312 -14.75 20.85 -5.66
C LYS A 312 -14.73 19.79 -4.54
N TYR A 313 -13.95 18.71 -4.68
CA TYR A 313 -13.82 17.68 -3.64
C TYR A 313 -12.72 17.98 -2.61
N PHE A 314 -11.92 19.02 -2.84
CA PHE A 314 -10.72 19.35 -2.07
C PHE A 314 -10.68 20.81 -1.57
N ASP A 315 -11.60 21.67 -2.01
CA ASP A 315 -11.63 23.08 -1.63
C ASP A 315 -12.26 23.28 -0.24
N ASN A 316 -11.50 23.90 0.67
CA ASN A 316 -11.94 24.24 2.03
C ASN A 316 -13.23 25.06 2.07
N ALA A 317 -13.50 25.91 1.07
CA ALA A 317 -14.71 26.74 1.05
C ALA A 317 -16.01 25.93 0.88
N SER A 318 -15.92 24.73 0.28
CA SER A 318 -17.07 23.85 0.06
C SER A 318 -17.37 22.92 1.25
N ILE A 319 -16.43 22.79 2.20
CA ILE A 319 -16.51 21.83 3.32
C ILE A 319 -17.23 22.45 4.54
N THR A 320 -17.28 23.79 4.64
CA THR A 320 -18.04 24.52 5.68
C THR A 320 -19.54 24.71 5.38
N ALA A 321 -20.04 24.20 4.25
CA ALA A 321 -21.43 24.39 3.82
C ALA A 321 -22.33 23.15 3.98
N VAL A 322 -21.89 22.14 4.74
CA VAL A 322 -22.69 20.95 5.09
C VAL A 322 -22.75 20.79 6.59
#